data_AF-A0A2T7BLV2-F1
#
_entry.id   AF-A0A2T7BLV2-F1
#
_cell.length_a   1.000
_cell.length_b   1.000
_cell.length_c   1.000
_cell.angle_alpha   90.00
_cell.angle_beta   90.00
_cell.angle_gamma   90.00
#
_symmetry.space_group_name_H-M   'P 1'
#
loop_
_entity.id
_entity.type
_entity.pdbx_description
1 polymer ?
#
loop_
_entity_poly.entity_id
_entity_poly.type
_entity_poly.pdbx_seq_one_letter_code
_entity_poly.pdbx_strand_id
1 'polypeptide(L)'
;MSLIDFAKAIIDEPSPLGDLARDMQGDYEFPVDKTDQEILSYLRFKTSRQGNEEVVKEFAAAYRESAGQIPPADQLIASAVVFNAQRWQHLVKYFRRDKVVLVGKPEDIYKAYVIDYSTGKAIAFHLHTNLSNLNKIQIIEADGVPDGQLSRKMDPDAALVALQDCPYVYNKPNPVVFDGLVQMLSFPSK
;
A
#
# COMPACT_ATOMS: atom_id res chain seq x y z
N MET A 1 -13.30 -6.65 -15.91
CA MET A 1 -13.04 -7.98 -16.50
C MET A 1 -13.31 -9.02 -15.42
N SER A 2 -13.79 -10.23 -15.74
CA SER A 2 -13.89 -11.32 -14.76
C SER A 2 -12.57 -12.10 -14.67
N LEU A 3 -12.37 -12.88 -13.59
CA LEU A 3 -11.16 -13.69 -13.44
C LEU A 3 -11.04 -14.76 -14.54
N ILE A 4 -12.17 -15.29 -14.99
CA ILE A 4 -12.23 -16.28 -16.07
C ILE A 4 -11.85 -15.64 -17.42
N ASP A 5 -12.27 -14.40 -17.68
CA ASP A 5 -11.89 -13.70 -18.91
C ASP A 5 -10.42 -13.30 -18.91
N PHE A 6 -9.87 -12.95 -17.75
CA PHE A 6 -8.43 -12.75 -17.57
C PHE A 6 -7.64 -14.03 -17.85
N ALA A 7 -8.05 -15.16 -17.26
CA ALA A 7 -7.40 -16.46 -17.48
C ALA A 7 -7.35 -16.81 -18.97
N LYS A 8 -8.46 -16.63 -19.69
CA LYS A 8 -8.52 -16.82 -21.16
C LYS A 8 -7.61 -15.87 -21.93
N ALA A 9 -7.41 -14.64 -21.44
CA ALA A 9 -6.56 -13.65 -22.12
C ALA A 9 -5.06 -13.97 -22.03
N ILE A 10 -4.62 -14.68 -20.98
CA ILE A 10 -3.21 -15.01 -20.74
C ILE A 10 -2.85 -16.49 -20.99
N ILE A 11 -3.80 -17.29 -21.48
CA ILE A 11 -3.66 -18.76 -21.55
C ILE A 11 -2.55 -19.25 -22.50
N ASP A 12 -2.24 -18.47 -23.53
CA ASP A 12 -1.19 -18.75 -24.51
C ASP A 12 0.17 -18.12 -24.12
N GLU A 13 0.27 -17.44 -22.96
CA GLU A 13 1.54 -16.89 -22.50
C GLU A 13 2.49 -18.00 -22.03
N PRO A 14 3.76 -18.01 -22.48
CA PRO A 14 4.78 -18.93 -21.98
C PRO A 14 5.31 -18.46 -20.62
N SER A 15 4.43 -18.46 -19.60
CA SER A 15 4.69 -17.98 -18.24
C SER A 15 4.02 -18.89 -17.20
N PRO A 16 4.46 -18.87 -15.93
CA PRO A 16 3.77 -19.60 -14.84
C PRO A 16 2.29 -19.21 -14.66
N LEU A 17 1.90 -18.02 -15.14
CA LEU A 17 0.51 -17.56 -15.10
C LEU A 17 -0.31 -18.15 -16.26
N GLY A 18 0.28 -18.27 -17.45
CA GLY A 18 -0.30 -19.00 -18.58
C GLY A 18 -0.39 -20.51 -18.31
N ASP A 19 0.61 -21.08 -17.63
CA ASP A 19 0.56 -22.46 -17.11
C ASP A 19 -0.65 -22.65 -16.17
N LEU A 20 -0.81 -21.78 -15.16
CA LEU A 20 -1.96 -21.83 -14.26
C LEU A 20 -3.30 -21.61 -14.97
N ALA A 21 -3.35 -20.75 -15.99
CA ALA A 21 -4.56 -20.54 -16.81
C ALA A 21 -4.92 -21.78 -17.65
N ARG A 22 -3.91 -22.53 -18.13
CA ARG A 22 -4.12 -23.83 -18.81
C ARG A 22 -4.57 -24.92 -17.84
N ASP A 23 -4.02 -24.96 -16.64
CA ASP A 23 -4.48 -25.85 -15.57
C ASP A 23 -5.95 -25.57 -15.20
N MET A 24 -6.34 -24.28 -15.10
CA MET A 24 -7.72 -23.86 -14.88
C MET A 24 -8.67 -24.31 -16.01
N GLN A 25 -8.22 -24.30 -17.27
CA GLN A 25 -9.01 -24.79 -18.40
C GLN A 25 -9.12 -26.32 -18.42
N GLY A 26 -8.10 -27.03 -17.93
CA GLY A 26 -8.07 -28.49 -17.84
C GLY A 26 -8.80 -29.09 -16.65
N ASP A 27 -9.10 -28.32 -15.60
CA ASP A 27 -9.80 -28.80 -14.40
C ASP A 27 -11.31 -28.93 -14.64
N TYR A 28 -11.81 -30.17 -14.71
CA TYR A 28 -13.23 -30.47 -14.88
C TYR A 28 -14.09 -30.13 -13.66
N GLU A 29 -13.48 -29.94 -12.48
CA GLU A 29 -14.14 -29.48 -11.26
C GLU A 29 -14.08 -27.96 -11.09
N PHE A 30 -13.61 -27.21 -12.10
CA PHE A 30 -13.35 -25.79 -11.94
C PHE A 30 -14.66 -24.99 -11.73
N PRO A 31 -14.76 -24.15 -10.68
CA PRO A 31 -16.00 -23.49 -10.30
C PRO A 31 -16.30 -22.24 -11.17
N VAL A 32 -16.53 -22.45 -12.47
CA VAL A 32 -16.76 -21.39 -13.47
C VAL A 32 -18.03 -20.56 -13.25
N ASP A 33 -18.96 -21.04 -12.41
CA ASP A 33 -20.21 -20.38 -12.04
C ASP A 33 -20.11 -19.50 -10.78
N LYS A 34 -18.93 -19.47 -10.13
CA LYS A 34 -18.72 -18.78 -8.85
C LYS A 34 -18.14 -17.39 -8.99
N THR A 35 -18.14 -16.65 -7.89
CA THR A 35 -17.50 -15.33 -7.80
C THR A 35 -15.98 -15.45 -7.89
N ASP A 36 -15.30 -14.39 -8.35
CA ASP A 36 -13.82 -14.36 -8.43
C ASP A 36 -13.15 -14.70 -7.09
N GLN A 37 -13.76 -14.32 -5.96
CA GLN A 37 -13.24 -14.62 -4.62
C GLN A 37 -13.33 -16.12 -4.28
N GLU A 38 -14.43 -16.78 -4.65
CA GLU A 38 -14.59 -18.23 -4.50
C GLU A 38 -13.62 -18.98 -5.42
N ILE A 39 -13.43 -18.51 -6.66
CA ILE A 39 -12.47 -19.08 -7.62
C ILE A 39 -11.03 -18.93 -7.10
N LEU A 40 -10.64 -17.76 -6.57
CA LEU A 40 -9.33 -17.57 -5.93
C LEU A 40 -9.15 -18.45 -4.68
N SER A 41 -10.22 -18.70 -3.94
CA SER A 41 -10.20 -19.58 -2.77
C SER A 41 -9.99 -21.05 -3.19
N TYR A 42 -10.66 -21.48 -4.26
CA TYR A 42 -10.49 -22.80 -4.88
C TYR A 42 -9.06 -23.00 -5.41
N LEU A 43 -8.51 -22.03 -6.13
CA LEU A 43 -7.15 -22.06 -6.65
C LEU A 43 -6.13 -22.23 -5.52
N ARG A 44 -6.22 -21.41 -4.46
CA ARG A 44 -5.36 -21.54 -3.27
C ARG A 44 -5.50 -22.90 -2.61
N PHE A 45 -6.72 -23.44 -2.51
CA PHE A 45 -6.94 -24.77 -1.93
C PHE A 45 -6.24 -25.86 -2.75
N LYS A 46 -6.42 -25.90 -4.07
CA LYS A 46 -5.80 -26.88 -4.97
C LYS A 46 -4.26 -26.75 -4.98
N THR A 47 -3.70 -25.53 -5.05
CA THR A 47 -2.23 -25.34 -5.12
C THR A 47 -1.50 -25.43 -3.78
N SER A 48 -2.18 -25.21 -2.64
CA SER A 48 -1.57 -25.31 -1.29
C SER A 48 -0.90 -26.67 -1.02
N ARG A 49 -1.40 -27.75 -1.65
CA ARG A 49 -0.85 -29.11 -1.51
C ARG A 49 0.38 -29.37 -2.37
N GLN A 50 0.71 -28.48 -3.30
CA GLN A 50 1.79 -28.64 -4.29
C GLN A 50 2.90 -27.60 -4.16
N GLY A 51 2.76 -26.61 -3.25
CA GLY A 51 3.75 -25.55 -3.04
C GLY A 51 3.62 -24.35 -3.97
N ASN A 52 2.66 -24.36 -4.90
CA ASN A 52 2.47 -23.31 -5.92
C ASN A 52 1.62 -22.12 -5.42
N GLU A 53 1.69 -21.79 -4.13
CA GLU A 53 0.89 -20.70 -3.53
C GLU A 53 1.29 -19.32 -4.06
N GLU A 54 2.59 -19.10 -4.31
CA GLU A 54 3.10 -17.83 -4.86
C GLU A 54 2.58 -17.58 -6.28
N VAL A 55 2.49 -18.60 -7.14
CA VAL A 55 1.93 -18.47 -8.50
C VAL A 55 0.46 -18.01 -8.44
N VAL A 56 -0.32 -18.49 -7.46
CA VAL A 56 -1.71 -18.02 -7.26
C VAL A 56 -1.78 -16.60 -6.69
N LYS A 57 -0.78 -16.15 -5.93
CA LYS A 57 -0.67 -14.74 -5.48
C LYS A 57 -0.34 -13.82 -6.65
N GLU A 58 0.63 -14.20 -7.49
CA GLU A 58 1.01 -13.46 -8.69
C GLU A 58 -0.16 -13.40 -9.69
N PHE A 59 -0.84 -14.51 -9.94
CA PHE A 59 -2.04 -14.57 -10.77
C PHE A 59 -3.15 -13.65 -10.24
N ALA A 60 -3.41 -13.66 -8.92
CA ALA A 60 -4.38 -12.78 -8.31
C ALA A 60 -3.99 -11.29 -8.41
N ALA A 61 -2.70 -10.96 -8.41
CA ALA A 61 -2.22 -9.60 -8.62
C ALA A 61 -2.37 -9.14 -10.07
N ALA A 62 -1.96 -9.97 -11.04
CA ALA A 62 -2.10 -9.69 -12.47
C ALA A 62 -3.57 -9.61 -12.91
N TYR A 63 -4.45 -10.45 -12.34
CA TYR A 63 -5.90 -10.33 -12.54
C TYR A 63 -6.41 -8.95 -12.08
N ARG A 64 -6.03 -8.52 -10.87
CA ARG A 64 -6.45 -7.25 -10.29
C ARG A 64 -5.98 -6.05 -11.13
N GLU A 65 -4.71 -6.05 -11.51
CA GLU A 65 -4.11 -5.02 -12.37
C GLU A 65 -4.86 -4.91 -13.71
N SER A 66 -5.05 -6.04 -14.40
CA SER A 66 -5.72 -6.09 -15.71
C SER A 66 -7.24 -5.83 -15.64
N ALA A 67 -7.90 -6.15 -14.52
CA ALA A 67 -9.31 -5.81 -14.29
C ALA A 67 -9.54 -4.31 -14.00
N GLY A 68 -8.48 -3.50 -13.89
CA GLY A 68 -8.54 -2.13 -13.38
C GLY A 68 -8.85 -2.06 -11.87
N GLN A 69 -8.89 -3.22 -11.20
CA GLN A 69 -9.07 -3.34 -9.77
C GLN A 69 -7.73 -3.18 -9.08
N ILE A 70 -7.21 -1.95 -9.05
CA ILE A 70 -6.14 -1.57 -8.14
C ILE A 70 -6.54 -2.09 -6.75
N PRO A 71 -5.74 -2.95 -6.09
CA PRO A 71 -6.06 -3.38 -4.74
C PRO A 71 -6.13 -2.11 -3.89
N PRO A 72 -7.31 -1.75 -3.35
CA PRO A 72 -7.42 -0.48 -2.68
C PRO A 72 -6.56 -0.53 -1.42
N ALA A 73 -6.06 0.63 -1.01
CA ALA A 73 -5.13 0.70 0.13
C ALA A 73 -5.74 0.07 1.39
N ASP A 74 -7.08 0.02 1.48
CA ASP A 74 -7.89 -0.60 2.52
C ASP A 74 -7.63 -2.10 2.80
N GLN A 75 -7.14 -2.90 1.83
CA GLN A 75 -6.76 -4.30 2.09
C GLN A 75 -5.46 -4.43 2.90
N LEU A 76 -4.77 -3.32 3.18
CA LEU A 76 -3.75 -3.23 4.23
C LEU A 76 -4.34 -2.80 5.59
N ILE A 77 -5.56 -2.27 5.66
CA ILE A 77 -6.08 -1.46 6.78
C ILE A 77 -7.07 -2.24 7.66
N ALA A 78 -6.66 -3.41 8.14
CA ALA A 78 -7.38 -4.15 9.19
C ALA A 78 -6.46 -4.40 10.40
N SER A 79 -6.30 -3.36 11.23
CA SER A 79 -5.48 -3.28 12.46
C SER A 79 -3.95 -3.29 12.27
N ALA A 80 -3.27 -2.46 13.07
CA ALA A 80 -1.82 -2.37 13.31
C ALA A 80 -0.90 -3.06 12.27
N VAL A 81 -0.69 -2.40 11.12
CA VAL A 81 0.03 -2.98 9.99
C VAL A 81 1.53 -3.13 10.27
N VAL A 82 1.98 -4.37 10.41
CA VAL A 82 3.41 -4.70 10.45
C VAL A 82 3.99 -4.60 9.04
N PHE A 83 4.81 -3.58 8.82
CA PHE A 83 5.52 -3.28 7.57
C PHE A 83 6.89 -3.94 7.53
N ASN A 84 6.95 -5.16 7.00
CA ASN A 84 8.24 -5.70 6.54
C ASN A 84 8.82 -4.82 5.40
N ALA A 85 10.12 -4.97 5.13
CA ALA A 85 10.82 -4.11 4.17
C ALA A 85 10.17 -4.09 2.77
N GLN A 86 9.65 -5.24 2.29
CA GLN A 86 8.96 -5.33 1.01
C GLN A 86 7.64 -4.53 0.99
N ARG A 87 6.81 -4.67 2.02
CA ARG A 87 5.54 -3.91 2.17
C ARG A 87 5.80 -2.41 2.26
N TRP A 88 6.85 -2.01 2.97
CA TRP A 88 7.25 -0.61 3.06
C TRP A 88 7.68 -0.05 1.69
N GLN A 89 8.56 -0.74 0.97
CA GLN A 89 8.98 -0.34 -0.38
C GLN A 89 7.81 -0.30 -1.37
N HIS A 90 6.86 -1.24 -1.26
CA HIS A 90 5.61 -1.19 -2.02
C HIS A 90 4.79 0.06 -1.68
N LEU A 91 4.57 0.35 -0.39
CA LEU A 91 3.80 1.53 0.03
C LEU A 91 4.45 2.82 -0.50
N VAL A 92 5.76 3.00 -0.30
CA VAL A 92 6.52 4.17 -0.81
C VAL A 92 6.40 4.34 -2.33
N LYS A 93 6.40 3.24 -3.09
CA LYS A 93 6.37 3.26 -4.56
C LYS A 93 4.99 3.56 -5.15
N TYR A 94 3.91 3.19 -4.46
CA TYR A 94 2.55 3.19 -5.02
C TYR A 94 1.55 4.10 -4.29
N PHE A 95 1.85 4.56 -3.06
CA PHE A 95 0.99 5.51 -2.36
C PHE A 95 1.03 6.88 -3.07
N ARG A 96 -0.12 7.45 -3.40
CA ARG A 96 -0.18 8.79 -4.01
C ARG A 96 -0.02 9.84 -2.91
N ARG A 97 0.67 10.93 -3.22
CA ARG A 97 1.09 11.91 -2.22
C ARG A 97 0.53 13.26 -2.64
N ASP A 98 -0.80 13.33 -2.69
CA ASP A 98 -1.50 14.48 -3.26
C ASP A 98 -1.39 15.71 -2.33
N LYS A 99 -1.30 15.45 -1.02
CA LYS A 99 -1.08 16.49 -0.01
C LYS A 99 -0.34 15.97 1.21
N VAL A 100 0.35 16.87 1.91
CA VAL A 100 0.92 16.60 3.23
C VAL A 100 0.34 17.60 4.23
N VAL A 101 0.03 17.13 5.44
CA VAL A 101 -0.36 17.97 6.57
C VAL A 101 0.69 17.82 7.66
N LEU A 102 1.46 18.87 7.89
CA LEU A 102 2.42 18.93 8.99
C LEU A 102 1.71 19.48 10.22
N VAL A 103 1.90 18.83 11.37
CA VAL A 103 1.29 19.26 12.64
C VAL A 103 2.39 19.61 13.64
N GLY A 104 2.34 20.85 14.10
CA GLY A 104 3.32 21.46 14.97
C GLY A 104 3.71 22.85 14.49
N LYS A 105 4.57 23.50 15.28
CA LYS A 105 5.05 24.85 14.97
C LYS A 105 6.21 24.77 13.96
N PRO A 106 6.59 25.89 13.30
CA PRO A 106 7.78 25.93 12.45
C PRO A 106 9.06 25.45 13.14
N GLU A 107 9.19 25.70 14.45
CA GLU A 107 10.33 25.31 15.27
C GLU A 107 10.31 23.86 15.80
N ASP A 108 9.15 23.18 15.75
CA ASP A 108 8.95 21.84 16.30
C ASP A 108 7.72 21.16 15.66
N ILE A 109 7.99 20.30 14.68
CA ILE A 109 6.98 19.50 13.97
C ILE A 109 6.97 18.10 14.58
N TYR A 110 5.84 17.68 15.15
CA TYR A 110 5.74 16.41 15.88
C TYR A 110 4.92 15.33 15.16
N LYS A 111 4.14 15.69 14.14
CA LYS A 111 3.50 14.73 13.22
C LYS A 111 3.47 15.22 11.78
N ALA A 112 3.40 14.27 10.86
CA ALA A 112 3.05 14.50 9.46
C ALA A 112 1.98 13.49 9.02
N TYR A 113 1.07 13.93 8.15
CA TYR A 113 0.09 13.08 7.48
C TYR A 113 0.31 13.19 5.97
N VAL A 114 0.60 12.08 5.31
CA VAL A 114 0.73 12.01 3.84
C VAL A 114 -0.59 11.48 3.29
N ILE A 115 -1.28 12.28 2.47
CA ILE A 115 -2.65 12.03 2.00
C ILE A 115 -2.66 11.56 0.54
N ASP A 116 -3.45 10.51 0.30
CA ASP A 116 -3.88 10.03 -1.01
C ASP A 116 -5.39 10.27 -1.14
N TYR A 117 -5.79 11.25 -1.96
CA TYR A 117 -7.21 11.54 -2.21
C TYR A 117 -7.88 10.51 -3.12
N SER A 118 -7.10 9.76 -3.91
CA SER A 118 -7.65 8.72 -4.80
C SER A 118 -8.10 7.48 -4.04
N THR A 119 -7.45 7.16 -2.92
CA THR A 119 -7.87 6.09 -1.99
C THR A 119 -8.61 6.60 -0.76
N GLY A 120 -8.65 7.92 -0.54
CA GLY A 120 -9.28 8.54 0.63
C GLY A 120 -8.52 8.27 1.93
N LYS A 121 -7.23 7.94 1.87
CA LYS A 121 -6.41 7.52 3.03
C LYS A 121 -5.30 8.52 3.35
N ALA A 122 -4.80 8.45 4.58
CA ALA A 122 -3.60 9.16 5.01
C ALA A 122 -2.68 8.27 5.85
N ILE A 123 -1.36 8.37 5.64
CA ILE A 123 -0.35 7.73 6.48
C ILE A 123 0.11 8.75 7.53
N ALA A 124 -0.09 8.42 8.81
CA ALA A 124 0.30 9.23 9.95
C ALA A 124 1.69 8.82 10.48
N PHE A 125 2.62 9.78 10.46
CA PHE A 125 3.95 9.68 11.05
C PHE A 125 3.98 10.47 12.36
N HIS A 126 4.34 9.82 13.46
CA HIS A 126 4.53 10.46 14.76
C HIS A 126 6.03 10.58 15.04
N LEU A 127 6.58 11.78 14.95
CA LEU A 127 8.03 11.97 14.85
C LEU A 127 8.77 11.72 16.16
N HIS A 128 8.25 12.12 17.32
CA HIS A 128 8.90 11.87 18.63
C HIS A 128 8.47 10.55 19.29
N THR A 129 8.24 9.51 18.49
CA THR A 129 7.85 8.20 19.01
C THR A 129 9.07 7.42 19.53
N ASN A 130 8.90 6.67 20.62
CA ASN A 130 9.95 5.79 21.18
C ASN A 130 10.14 4.48 20.35
N LEU A 131 9.47 4.37 19.20
CA LEU A 131 9.46 3.17 18.36
C LEU A 131 10.61 3.19 17.36
N SER A 132 11.44 2.15 17.38
CA SER A 132 12.62 2.01 16.51
C SER A 132 12.33 1.40 15.13
N ASN A 133 11.06 1.31 14.71
CA ASN A 133 10.67 0.72 13.43
C ASN A 133 9.34 1.26 12.89
N LEU A 134 9.15 1.08 11.57
CA LEU A 134 7.97 1.56 10.83
C LEU A 134 6.72 0.66 10.98
N ASN A 135 6.77 -0.45 11.72
CA ASN A 135 5.66 -1.42 11.89
C ASN A 135 4.43 -0.89 12.65
N LYS A 136 4.40 0.42 12.92
CA LYS A 136 3.41 1.10 13.75
C LYS A 136 3.05 2.49 13.20
N ILE A 137 3.48 2.83 11.98
CA ILE A 137 2.86 3.95 11.24
C ILE A 137 1.38 3.59 11.04
N GLN A 138 0.50 4.58 11.21
CA GLN A 138 -0.95 4.35 11.15
C GLN A 138 -1.46 4.80 9.80
N ILE A 139 -2.26 3.96 9.12
CA ILE A 139 -3.08 4.41 8.01
C ILE A 139 -4.47 4.74 8.58
N ILE A 140 -4.96 5.93 8.28
CA ILE A 140 -6.26 6.46 8.69
C ILE A 140 -7.04 6.94 7.47
N GLU A 141 -8.32 7.25 7.65
CA GLU A 141 -9.10 7.97 6.64
C GLU A 141 -8.61 9.41 6.49
N ALA A 142 -8.65 9.95 5.27
CA ALA A 142 -8.16 11.30 4.97
C ALA A 142 -9.02 12.42 5.60
N ASP A 143 -10.30 12.17 5.85
CA ASP A 143 -11.20 13.06 6.60
C ASP A 143 -10.91 13.07 8.11
N GLY A 144 -10.29 12.01 8.63
CA GLY A 144 -9.76 11.91 10.00
C GLY A 144 -8.44 12.67 10.24
N VAL A 145 -7.87 13.32 9.21
CA VAL A 145 -6.67 14.15 9.37
C VAL A 145 -7.04 15.48 10.06
N PRO A 146 -6.43 15.82 11.21
CA PRO A 146 -6.83 16.99 11.99
C PRO A 146 -6.56 18.30 11.25
N ASP A 147 -7.59 19.12 11.10
CA ASP A 147 -7.51 20.49 10.57
C ASP A 147 -7.64 21.50 11.72
N GLY A 148 -6.77 22.50 11.77
CA GLY A 148 -6.68 23.42 12.90
C GLY A 148 -5.39 24.25 12.93
N GLN A 149 -5.24 25.10 13.95
CA GLN A 149 -4.19 26.15 14.00
C GLN A 149 -2.74 25.63 13.97
N LEU A 150 -2.50 24.37 14.35
CA LEU A 150 -1.18 23.73 14.29
C LEU A 150 -0.97 22.88 13.03
N SER A 151 -2.01 22.71 12.20
CA SER A 151 -1.97 21.91 10.98
C SER A 151 -1.71 22.81 9.77
N ARG A 152 -0.69 22.46 8.96
CA ARG A 152 -0.34 23.19 7.74
C ARG A 152 -0.39 22.24 6.55
N LYS A 153 -1.32 22.49 5.62
CA LYS A 153 -1.51 21.73 4.38
C LYS A 153 -0.57 22.26 3.30
N MET A 154 0.29 21.40 2.76
CA MET A 154 1.31 21.72 1.77
C MET A 154 1.46 20.57 0.76
N ASP A 155 2.05 20.84 -0.40
CA ASP A 155 2.50 19.82 -1.35
C ASP A 155 3.68 19.00 -0.76
N PRO A 156 4.00 17.81 -1.31
CA PRO A 156 5.05 16.95 -0.78
C PRO A 156 6.44 17.57 -0.76
N ASP A 157 6.79 18.35 -1.78
CA ASP A 157 8.13 18.89 -1.95
C ASP A 157 8.36 20.05 -0.96
N ALA A 158 7.40 20.97 -0.83
CA ALA A 158 7.42 21.99 0.21
C ALA A 158 7.37 21.38 1.63
N ALA A 159 6.67 20.26 1.82
CA ALA A 159 6.66 19.55 3.09
C ALA A 159 8.01 18.92 3.43
N LEU A 160 8.68 18.33 2.44
CA LEU A 160 10.02 17.76 2.61
C LEU A 160 11.04 18.84 3.02
N VAL A 161 11.03 19.99 2.34
CA VAL A 161 11.85 21.15 2.71
C VAL A 161 11.52 21.61 4.13
N ALA A 162 10.25 21.84 4.45
CA ALA A 162 9.82 22.28 5.79
C ALA A 162 10.18 21.30 6.91
N LEU A 163 10.26 19.99 6.62
CA LEU A 163 10.70 18.96 7.58
C LEU A 163 12.22 18.91 7.76
N GLN A 164 12.99 19.21 6.72
CA GLN A 164 14.46 19.25 6.74
C GLN A 164 14.99 20.54 7.38
N ASP A 165 14.35 21.68 7.10
CA ASP A 165 14.69 22.99 7.67
C ASP A 165 14.16 23.20 9.09
N CYS A 166 13.30 22.30 9.59
CA CYS A 166 12.77 22.38 10.95
C CYS A 166 13.91 22.19 11.97
N PRO A 167 14.11 23.13 12.92
CA PRO A 167 15.23 23.06 13.87
C PRO A 167 15.04 22.04 15.00
N TYR A 168 13.81 21.55 15.23
CA TYR A 168 13.46 20.57 16.28
C TYR A 168 14.01 20.95 17.66
N VAL A 169 13.70 22.18 18.10
CA VAL A 169 14.31 22.82 19.27
C VAL A 169 14.06 22.05 20.58
N TYR A 170 12.88 21.43 20.70
CA TYR A 170 12.48 20.74 21.93
C TYR A 170 12.82 19.25 21.91
N ASN A 171 12.52 18.55 20.82
CA ASN A 171 12.77 17.11 20.68
C ASN A 171 13.24 16.79 19.27
N LYS A 172 14.37 16.08 19.14
CA LYS A 172 14.76 15.52 17.84
C LYS A 172 13.73 14.47 17.39
N PRO A 173 13.46 14.36 16.08
CA PRO A 173 12.61 13.29 15.56
C PRO A 173 13.34 11.95 15.71
N ASN A 174 12.57 10.88 15.86
CA ASN A 174 13.08 9.51 15.79
C ASN A 174 13.65 9.26 14.39
N PRO A 175 14.93 8.87 14.26
CA PRO A 175 15.58 8.79 12.95
C PRO A 175 14.89 7.81 12.00
N VAL A 176 14.48 6.63 12.49
CA VAL A 176 13.85 5.60 11.64
C VAL A 176 12.50 6.07 11.09
N VAL A 177 11.72 6.80 11.90
CA VAL A 177 10.42 7.34 11.46
C VAL A 177 10.61 8.56 10.55
N PHE A 178 11.61 9.39 10.83
CA PHE A 178 11.95 10.54 10.01
C PHE A 178 12.47 10.13 8.63
N ASP A 179 13.41 9.19 8.57
CA ASP A 179 13.94 8.61 7.33
C ASP A 179 12.83 7.94 6.52
N GLY A 180 11.89 7.25 7.17
CA GLY A 180 10.70 6.70 6.52
C GLY A 180 9.80 7.78 5.91
N LEU A 181 9.57 8.89 6.63
CA LEU A 181 8.82 10.03 6.10
C LEU A 181 9.56 10.69 4.92
N VAL A 182 10.87 10.94 5.05
CA VAL A 182 11.71 11.50 3.97
C VAL A 182 11.72 10.58 2.74
N GLN A 183 11.79 9.26 2.93
CA GLN A 183 11.70 8.30 1.83
C GLN A 183 10.32 8.36 1.16
N MET A 184 9.24 8.39 1.95
CA MET A 184 7.88 8.54 1.43
C MET A 184 7.74 9.82 0.60
N LEU A 185 8.27 10.95 1.06
CA LEU A 185 8.18 12.24 0.37
C LEU A 185 9.16 12.40 -0.81
N SER A 186 10.27 11.66 -0.84
CA SER A 186 11.22 11.71 -1.98
C SER A 186 10.69 11.00 -3.24
N PHE A 187 10.09 9.81 -3.11
CA PHE A 187 9.38 9.09 -4.20
C PHE A 187 10.12 9.07 -5.57
N PRO A 188 9.51 9.58 -6.68
CA PRO A 188 8.25 10.35 -6.77
C PRO A 188 6.99 9.47 -6.95
N SER A 189 5.82 10.11 -7.09
CA SER A 189 4.55 9.44 -7.46
C SER A 189 4.44 9.28 -8.98
N LYS A 190 3.99 8.11 -9.43
CA LYS A 190 3.63 7.83 -10.83
C LYS A 190 2.19 8.23 -11.17
#